data_AF-A0A2U1MW27-F1
#
_entry.id   AF-A0A2U1MW27-F1
#
_cell.length_a   1.000
_cell.length_b   1.000
_cell.length_c   1.000
_cell.angle_alpha   90.00
_cell.angle_beta   90.00
_cell.angle_gamma   90.00
#
_symmetry.space_group_name_H-M   'P 1'
#
loop_
_entity.id
_entity.type
_entity.pdbx_description
1 polymer ?
#
loop_
_entity_poly.entity_id
_entity_poly.type
_entity_poly.pdbx_seq_one_letter_code
_entity_poly.pdbx_strand_id
1 'polypeptide(L)'
;MVIAEVLRNGVWGWPCEWYEKYPIFNQVQTMTLSDNNDELMWKSKKGIMGKFSIKPAYNDLQTEEESVKWNKLVWYSQNIPKHAFILWLAIQNKLYAKQFWFKVCLKMGVHWNEMEWDNTVNLFAAMENGNTITSIIRRLCLVASVYLIWRERNCRLFKEETRSVEELFEVFSDTIRFRLASLKAKPTSAVIRAQDDWNVQMVILSFMIFQRDVKA
;
A
#
# COMPACT_ATOMS: atom_id res chain seq x y z
N MET A 1 -34.14 16.45 -2.45
CA MET A 1 -34.47 17.58 -1.56
C MET A 1 -33.68 18.78 -2.05
N VAL A 2 -34.34 19.68 -2.74
CA VAL A 2 -33.76 20.93 -3.25
C VAL A 2 -33.99 22.01 -2.20
N ILE A 3 -33.08 22.97 -2.05
CA ILE A 3 -33.22 24.07 -1.07
C ILE A 3 -34.55 24.82 -1.24
N ALA A 4 -35.00 25.01 -2.49
CA ALA A 4 -36.28 25.63 -2.82
C ALA A 4 -37.52 24.86 -2.30
N GLU A 5 -37.44 23.54 -2.07
CA GLU A 5 -38.55 22.75 -1.54
C GLU A 5 -38.72 22.91 -0.02
N VAL A 6 -37.61 23.25 0.65
CA VAL A 6 -37.51 23.30 2.12
C VAL A 6 -37.62 24.73 2.63
N LEU A 7 -37.24 25.71 1.82
CA LEU A 7 -37.37 27.12 2.16
C LEU A 7 -38.76 27.64 1.75
N ARG A 8 -39.63 27.89 2.73
CA ARG A 8 -40.98 28.43 2.50
C ARG A 8 -41.06 29.85 3.05
N ASN A 9 -41.35 30.83 2.20
CA ASN A 9 -41.50 32.24 2.60
C ASN A 9 -40.29 32.79 3.38
N GLY A 10 -39.06 32.39 3.00
CA GLY A 10 -37.82 32.81 3.67
C GLY A 10 -37.53 32.09 5.00
N VAL A 11 -38.37 31.14 5.40
CA VAL A 11 -38.20 30.32 6.61
C VAL A 11 -37.85 28.89 6.22
N TRP A 12 -36.87 28.32 6.92
CA TRP A 12 -36.50 26.92 6.75
C TRP A 12 -37.57 25.99 7.35
N GLY A 13 -38.17 25.15 6.51
CA GLY A 13 -39.14 24.13 6.90
C GLY A 13 -38.55 22.72 6.77
N TRP A 14 -37.50 22.41 7.55
CA TRP A 14 -36.87 21.08 7.52
C TRP A 14 -37.85 20.01 8.02
N PRO A 15 -37.71 18.74 7.60
CA PRO A 15 -38.46 17.63 8.19
C PRO A 15 -38.21 17.53 9.71
N CYS A 16 -39.24 17.23 10.50
CA CYS A 16 -39.17 17.20 11.97
C CYS A 16 -38.03 16.30 12.49
N GLU A 17 -37.86 15.14 11.84
CA GLU A 17 -36.82 14.13 12.12
C GLU A 17 -35.38 14.69 12.03
N TRP A 18 -35.17 15.75 11.24
CA TRP A 18 -33.86 16.35 11.04
C TRP A 18 -33.48 17.31 12.16
N TYR A 19 -34.45 17.93 12.82
CA TYR A 19 -34.17 18.78 13.98
C TYR A 19 -33.67 17.96 15.17
N GLU A 20 -34.15 16.72 15.33
CA GLU A 20 -33.63 15.79 16.34
C GLU A 20 -32.22 15.30 16.01
N LYS A 21 -31.96 15.00 14.73
CA LYS A 21 -30.67 14.46 14.27
C LYS A 21 -29.56 15.50 14.13
N TYR A 22 -29.91 16.74 13.82
CA TYR A 22 -28.97 17.83 13.55
C TYR A 22 -29.42 19.13 14.25
N PRO A 23 -29.10 19.29 15.56
CA PRO A 23 -29.52 20.45 16.35
C PRO A 23 -29.08 21.81 15.79
N ILE A 24 -28.04 21.82 14.94
CA ILE A 24 -27.52 23.01 14.26
C ILE A 24 -28.57 23.69 13.38
N PHE A 25 -29.59 22.98 12.91
CA PHE A 25 -30.66 23.56 12.08
C PHE A 25 -31.51 24.59 12.83
N ASN A 26 -31.57 24.55 14.17
CA ASN A 26 -32.25 25.57 14.97
C ASN A 26 -31.52 26.92 14.99
N GLN A 27 -30.26 26.97 14.54
CA GLN A 27 -29.41 28.17 14.58
C GLN A 27 -29.17 28.77 13.18
N VAL A 28 -29.73 28.16 12.13
CA VAL A 28 -29.51 28.61 10.76
C VAL A 28 -30.34 29.86 10.50
N GLN A 29 -29.67 30.94 10.08
CA GLN A 29 -30.33 32.21 9.72
C GLN A 29 -31.29 32.04 8.54
N THR A 30 -32.40 32.80 8.57
CA THR A 30 -33.34 32.91 7.46
C THR A 30 -32.65 33.50 6.23
N MET A 31 -32.85 32.87 5.08
CA MET A 31 -32.25 33.27 3.80
C MET A 31 -33.34 33.73 2.84
N THR A 32 -33.10 34.81 2.12
CA THR A 32 -33.95 35.26 1.01
C THR A 32 -33.33 34.75 -0.29
N LEU A 33 -34.03 33.88 -1.01
CA LEU A 33 -33.58 33.45 -2.34
C LEU A 33 -33.77 34.61 -3.32
N SER A 34 -32.73 34.92 -4.07
CA SER A 34 -32.84 35.79 -5.24
C SER A 34 -33.18 34.96 -6.48
N ASP A 35 -33.96 35.50 -7.42
CA ASP A 35 -34.25 34.88 -8.73
C ASP A 35 -33.03 34.82 -9.68
N ASN A 36 -31.82 35.02 -9.15
CA ASN A 36 -30.59 34.92 -9.93
C ASN A 36 -30.22 33.45 -10.14
N ASN A 37 -29.55 33.16 -11.26
CA ASN A 37 -28.97 31.85 -11.50
C ASN A 37 -27.94 31.50 -10.42
N ASP A 38 -27.86 30.21 -10.08
CA ASP A 38 -26.86 29.69 -9.15
C ASP A 38 -25.44 30.01 -9.63
N GLU A 39 -24.65 30.71 -8.81
CA GLU A 39 -23.22 30.92 -9.04
C GLU A 39 -22.38 30.09 -8.05
N LEU A 40 -21.38 29.38 -8.57
CA LEU A 40 -20.43 28.61 -7.76
C LEU A 40 -19.43 29.57 -7.08
N MET A 41 -19.50 29.63 -5.74
CA MET A 41 -18.66 30.49 -4.90
C MET A 41 -17.76 29.65 -3.99
N TRP A 42 -16.60 30.18 -3.63
CA TRP A 42 -15.66 29.57 -2.67
C TRP A 42 -15.40 30.51 -1.50
N LYS A 43 -15.46 29.97 -0.29
CA LYS A 43 -15.04 30.67 0.94
C LYS A 43 -13.64 30.20 1.30
N SER A 44 -12.67 31.10 1.23
CA SER A 44 -11.28 30.76 1.53
C SER A 44 -11.06 30.43 3.01
N LYS A 45 -9.89 29.85 3.35
CA LYS A 45 -9.46 29.62 4.75
C LYS A 45 -9.53 30.90 5.61
N LYS A 46 -9.35 32.07 4.99
CA LYS A 46 -9.39 33.40 5.63
C LYS A 46 -10.81 33.97 5.74
N GLY A 47 -11.83 33.21 5.34
CA GLY A 47 -13.24 33.61 5.39
C GLY A 47 -13.70 34.50 4.23
N ILE A 48 -12.82 34.83 3.27
CA ILE A 48 -13.14 35.68 2.12
C ILE A 48 -13.93 34.88 1.08
N MET A 49 -15.07 35.42 0.64
CA MET A 49 -15.93 34.84 -0.39
C MET A 49 -15.52 35.36 -1.78
N GLY A 50 -15.41 34.47 -2.76
CA GLY A 50 -15.13 34.86 -4.15
C GLY A 50 -15.65 33.82 -5.15
N LYS A 51 -15.59 34.14 -6.45
CA LYS A 51 -15.95 33.18 -7.50
C LYS A 51 -15.05 31.95 -7.41
N PHE A 52 -15.64 30.78 -7.56
CA PHE A 52 -14.89 29.54 -7.49
C PHE A 52 -13.84 29.47 -8.61
N SER A 53 -12.65 29.01 -8.23
CA SER A 53 -11.59 28.62 -9.15
C SER A 53 -10.78 27.50 -8.50
N ILE A 54 -10.23 26.61 -9.32
CA ILE A 54 -9.44 25.47 -8.84
C ILE A 54 -8.22 25.95 -8.04
N LYS A 55 -7.59 27.05 -8.43
CA LYS A 55 -6.33 27.51 -7.81
C LYS A 55 -6.52 27.96 -6.34
N PRO A 56 -7.44 28.90 -6.01
CA PRO A 56 -7.75 29.24 -4.63
C PRO A 56 -8.23 28.05 -3.81
N ALA A 57 -9.12 27.23 -4.37
CA ALA A 57 -9.64 26.05 -3.68
C ALA A 57 -8.52 25.04 -3.36
N TYR A 58 -7.64 24.76 -4.32
CA TYR A 58 -6.50 23.86 -4.14
C TYR A 58 -5.55 24.37 -3.06
N ASN A 59 -5.17 25.65 -3.10
CA ASN A 59 -4.30 26.25 -2.09
C ASN A 59 -4.94 26.25 -0.70
N ASP A 60 -6.26 26.45 -0.62
CA ASP A 60 -7.00 26.36 0.64
C ASP A 60 -7.16 24.93 1.13
N LEU A 61 -7.14 23.91 0.26
CA LEU A 61 -7.17 22.51 0.68
C LEU A 61 -5.78 21.98 1.03
N GLN A 62 -4.72 22.54 0.46
CA GLN A 62 -3.36 22.11 0.70
C GLN A 62 -2.95 22.36 2.16
N THR A 63 -2.37 21.34 2.81
CA THR A 63 -1.65 21.46 4.08
C THR A 63 -0.30 22.13 3.83
N GLU A 64 0.09 23.07 4.68
CA GLU A 64 1.41 23.72 4.60
C GLU A 64 2.50 22.71 4.97
N GLU A 65 2.92 21.89 4.00
CA GLU A 65 4.06 20.99 4.14
C GLU A 65 5.34 21.67 3.66
N GLU A 66 6.45 21.41 4.37
CA GLU A 66 7.76 21.91 3.97
C GLU A 66 8.16 21.37 2.58
N SER A 67 8.64 22.25 1.72
CA SER A 67 9.13 21.85 0.40
C SER A 67 10.34 20.92 0.52
N VAL A 68 10.14 19.65 0.16
CA VAL A 68 11.18 18.62 0.03
C VAL A 68 12.40 19.08 -0.81
N LYS A 69 13.61 18.71 -0.36
CA LYS A 69 14.90 19.13 -0.97
C LYS A 69 15.03 18.77 -2.45
N TRP A 70 14.38 17.70 -2.90
CA TRP A 70 14.46 17.20 -4.28
C TRP A 70 13.40 17.83 -5.21
N ASN A 71 12.49 18.69 -4.73
CA ASN A 71 11.38 19.24 -5.54
C ASN A 71 11.88 19.87 -6.86
N LYS A 72 12.83 20.80 -6.78
CA LYS A 72 13.39 21.50 -7.95
C LYS A 72 14.18 20.60 -8.91
N LEU A 73 14.64 19.43 -8.45
CA LEU A 73 15.30 18.44 -9.29
C LEU A 73 14.29 17.69 -10.18
N VAL A 74 13.10 17.44 -9.65
CA VAL A 74 12.06 16.68 -10.33
C VAL A 74 11.17 17.60 -11.18
N TRP A 75 10.72 18.70 -10.59
CA TRP A 75 9.69 19.58 -11.16
C TRP A 75 10.31 20.90 -11.63
N TYR A 76 10.94 20.87 -12.81
CA TYR A 76 11.51 22.04 -13.49
C TYR A 76 10.85 22.27 -14.86
N SER A 77 10.93 23.48 -15.42
CA SER A 77 10.15 23.86 -16.63
C SER A 77 10.48 23.06 -17.89
N GLN A 78 11.69 22.51 -17.98
CA GLN A 78 12.15 21.71 -19.13
C GLN A 78 12.04 20.19 -18.87
N ASN A 79 11.33 19.78 -17.81
CA ASN A 79 11.18 18.35 -17.51
C ASN A 79 10.28 17.67 -18.56
N ILE A 80 10.59 16.41 -18.86
CA ILE A 80 9.67 15.54 -19.58
C ILE A 80 8.74 14.93 -18.52
N PRO A 81 7.41 15.21 -18.53
CA PRO A 81 6.54 14.83 -17.41
C PRO A 81 6.59 13.34 -17.06
N LYS A 82 6.60 12.46 -18.06
CA LYS A 82 6.74 11.00 -17.84
C LYS A 82 8.07 10.64 -17.16
N HIS A 83 9.16 11.33 -17.46
CA HIS A 83 10.47 11.07 -16.83
C HIS A 83 10.57 11.69 -15.45
N ALA A 84 10.05 12.90 -15.26
CA ALA A 84 9.96 13.55 -13.95
C ALA A 84 9.18 12.67 -12.98
N PHE A 85 8.06 12.10 -13.43
CA PHE A 85 7.30 11.12 -12.66
C PHE A 85 8.12 9.88 -12.30
N ILE A 86 8.87 9.29 -13.24
CA ILE A 86 9.74 8.14 -12.96
C ILE A 86 10.89 8.50 -12.00
N LEU A 87 11.49 9.69 -12.15
CA LEU A 87 12.55 10.18 -11.26
C LEU A 87 12.03 10.45 -9.85
N TRP A 88 10.84 11.05 -9.73
CA TRP A 88 10.14 11.20 -8.47
C TRP A 88 9.93 9.85 -7.79
N LEU A 89 9.43 8.85 -8.53
CA LEU A 89 9.27 7.49 -8.02
C LEU A 89 10.59 6.87 -7.58
N ALA A 90 11.68 7.12 -8.32
CA ALA A 90 13.00 6.62 -7.98
C ALA A 90 13.53 7.23 -6.68
N ILE A 91 13.33 8.54 -6.49
CA ILE A 91 13.74 9.26 -5.28
C ILE A 91 12.93 8.78 -4.08
N GLN A 92 11.62 8.55 -4.25
CA GLN A 92 10.72 8.11 -3.19
C GLN A 92 10.92 6.64 -2.77
N ASN A 93 11.18 5.74 -3.72
CA ASN A 93 11.08 4.29 -3.46
C ASN A 93 12.40 3.52 -3.48
N LYS A 94 13.54 4.13 -3.87
CA LYS A 94 14.81 3.39 -3.88
C LYS A 94 15.27 2.99 -2.48
N LEU A 95 15.14 3.88 -1.49
CA LEU A 95 15.61 3.59 -0.15
C LEU A 95 14.73 2.52 0.54
N TYR A 96 13.41 2.65 0.43
CA TYR A 96 12.47 1.70 1.01
C TYR A 96 12.61 0.30 0.43
N ALA A 97 12.59 0.18 -0.90
CA ALA A 97 12.74 -1.12 -1.57
C ALA A 97 14.09 -1.77 -1.26
N LYS A 98 15.18 -0.97 -1.19
CA LYS A 98 16.52 -1.45 -0.84
C LYS A 98 16.59 -1.97 0.60
N GLN A 99 16.06 -1.23 1.57
CA GLN A 99 16.03 -1.64 2.97
C GLN A 99 15.21 -2.91 3.18
N PHE A 100 14.03 -2.98 2.56
CA PHE A 100 13.19 -4.18 2.62
C PHE A 100 13.88 -5.39 1.98
N TRP A 101 14.43 -5.24 0.78
CA TRP A 101 15.13 -6.33 0.09
C TRP A 101 16.35 -6.81 0.86
N PHE A 102 17.11 -5.90 1.46
CA PHE A 102 18.23 -6.26 2.34
C PHE A 102 17.78 -7.14 3.51
N LYS A 103 16.68 -6.81 4.20
CA LYS A 103 16.12 -7.66 5.26
C LYS A 103 15.68 -9.03 4.75
N VAL A 104 15.09 -9.10 3.55
CA VAL A 104 14.71 -10.38 2.92
C VAL A 104 15.95 -11.23 2.62
N CYS A 105 17.01 -10.64 2.06
CA CYS A 105 18.28 -11.34 1.81
C CYS A 105 18.91 -11.86 3.10
N LEU A 106 18.96 -11.05 4.15
CA LEU A 106 19.42 -11.48 5.48
C LEU A 106 18.61 -12.66 6.00
N LYS A 107 17.28 -12.61 5.89
CA LYS A 107 16.40 -13.70 6.34
C LYS A 107 16.59 -14.99 5.54
N MET A 108 16.94 -14.90 4.26
CA MET A 108 17.25 -16.06 3.42
C MET A 108 18.68 -16.58 3.60
N GLY A 109 19.54 -15.90 4.36
CA GLY A 109 20.97 -16.22 4.44
C GLY A 109 21.72 -15.96 3.12
N VAL A 110 21.24 -15.05 2.29
CA VAL A 110 21.86 -14.68 1.01
C VAL A 110 22.64 -13.38 1.21
N HIS A 111 23.95 -13.40 0.95
CA HIS A 111 24.75 -12.17 0.92
C HIS A 111 24.35 -11.34 -0.30
N TRP A 112 23.82 -10.15 -0.04
CA TRP A 112 23.43 -9.20 -1.07
C TRP A 112 24.47 -8.07 -1.18
N ASN A 113 25.14 -7.97 -2.33
CA ASN A 113 26.22 -7.01 -2.58
C ASN A 113 25.76 -5.78 -3.38
N GLU A 114 24.54 -5.29 -3.11
CA GLU A 114 23.96 -4.15 -3.83
C GLU A 114 23.92 -4.30 -5.37
N MET A 115 23.84 -5.53 -5.86
CA MET A 115 23.87 -5.81 -7.29
C MET A 115 22.64 -5.23 -8.01
N GLU A 116 22.83 -4.86 -9.27
CA GLU A 116 21.72 -4.56 -10.18
C GLU A 116 20.71 -5.73 -10.21
N TRP A 117 19.43 -5.40 -10.39
CA TRP A 117 18.34 -6.37 -10.36
C TRP A 117 18.57 -7.54 -11.31
N ASP A 118 19.08 -7.27 -12.52
CA ASP A 118 19.33 -8.29 -13.53
C ASP A 118 20.36 -9.34 -13.06
N ASN A 119 21.40 -8.91 -12.33
CA ASN A 119 22.37 -9.82 -11.74
C ASN A 119 21.73 -10.70 -10.65
N THR A 120 20.78 -10.15 -9.87
CA THR A 120 20.03 -10.93 -8.86
C THR A 120 19.16 -12.00 -9.53
N VAL A 121 18.45 -11.63 -10.60
CA VAL A 121 17.60 -12.57 -11.36
C VAL A 121 18.45 -13.66 -12.00
N ASN A 122 19.55 -13.29 -12.67
CA ASN A 122 20.46 -14.24 -13.32
C ASN A 122 21.10 -15.19 -12.30
N LEU A 123 21.49 -14.69 -11.13
CA LEU A 123 22.01 -15.51 -10.04
C LEU A 123 21.00 -16.57 -9.59
N PHE A 124 19.75 -16.18 -9.35
CA PHE A 124 18.69 -17.10 -8.90
C PHE A 124 18.26 -18.07 -10.01
N ALA A 125 18.33 -17.63 -11.27
CA ALA A 125 18.04 -18.46 -12.44
C ALA A 125 19.11 -19.54 -12.66
N ALA A 126 20.38 -19.22 -12.41
CA ALA A 126 21.51 -20.15 -12.54
C ALA A 126 21.55 -21.23 -11.44
N MET A 127 20.84 -21.02 -10.33
CA MET A 127 20.73 -22.02 -9.26
C MET A 127 19.78 -23.16 -9.63
N GLU A 128 19.89 -24.30 -8.92
CA GLU A 128 18.97 -25.43 -9.11
C GLU A 128 17.52 -25.04 -8.73
N ASN A 129 16.64 -25.04 -9.72
CA ASN A 129 15.24 -24.63 -9.61
C ASN A 129 14.25 -25.82 -9.52
N GLY A 130 14.67 -26.89 -8.84
CA GLY A 130 13.87 -28.10 -8.59
C GLY A 130 12.78 -27.92 -7.52
N ASN A 131 12.14 -29.02 -7.13
CA ASN A 131 11.05 -29.02 -6.12
C ASN A 131 11.54 -29.24 -4.69
N THR A 132 12.81 -28.93 -4.40
CA THR A 132 13.34 -28.96 -3.03
C THR A 132 12.76 -27.80 -2.23
N ILE A 133 12.61 -27.98 -0.91
CA ILE A 133 12.03 -26.94 -0.04
C ILE A 133 12.84 -25.64 -0.09
N THR A 134 14.17 -25.72 -0.14
CA THR A 134 15.06 -24.56 -0.27
C THR A 134 14.84 -23.81 -1.58
N SER A 135 14.69 -24.54 -2.70
CA SER A 135 14.41 -23.93 -4.01
C SER A 135 13.02 -23.30 -4.07
N ILE A 136 12.03 -23.92 -3.42
CA ILE A 136 10.68 -23.37 -3.28
C ILE A 136 10.70 -22.08 -2.46
N ILE A 137 11.31 -22.09 -1.27
CA ILE A 137 11.42 -20.92 -0.39
C ILE A 137 12.11 -19.76 -1.12
N ARG A 138 13.26 -20.03 -1.77
CA ARG A 138 13.99 -19.01 -2.52
C ARG A 138 13.11 -18.31 -3.56
N ARG A 139 12.36 -19.08 -4.34
CA ARG A 139 11.45 -18.55 -5.38
C ARG A 139 10.26 -17.82 -4.77
N LEU A 140 9.67 -18.35 -3.70
CA LEU A 140 8.56 -17.69 -2.99
C LEU A 140 9.00 -16.34 -2.43
N CYS A 141 10.17 -16.27 -1.78
CA CYS A 141 10.72 -15.03 -1.26
C CYS A 141 10.98 -14.00 -2.37
N LEU A 142 11.54 -14.42 -3.50
CA LEU A 142 11.78 -13.52 -4.64
C LEU A 142 10.45 -12.94 -5.16
N VAL A 143 9.47 -13.80 -5.45
CA VAL A 143 8.17 -13.39 -6.00
C VAL A 143 7.39 -12.53 -5.01
N ALA A 144 7.31 -12.94 -3.74
CA ALA A 144 6.61 -12.19 -2.70
C ALA A 144 7.21 -10.79 -2.50
N SER A 145 8.54 -10.68 -2.52
CA SER A 145 9.21 -9.38 -2.40
C SER A 145 8.86 -8.43 -3.53
N VAL A 146 8.93 -8.90 -4.78
CA VAL A 146 8.58 -8.07 -5.95
C VAL A 146 7.13 -7.61 -5.86
N TYR A 147 6.22 -8.53 -5.53
CA TYR A 147 4.80 -8.21 -5.39
C TYR A 147 4.53 -7.20 -4.26
N LEU A 148 5.13 -7.40 -3.08
CA LEU A 148 4.92 -6.54 -1.92
C LEU A 148 5.51 -5.14 -2.14
N ILE A 149 6.68 -5.03 -2.76
CA ILE A 149 7.25 -3.74 -3.16
C ILE A 149 6.30 -3.03 -4.14
N TRP A 150 5.82 -3.72 -5.17
CA TRP A 150 4.87 -3.13 -6.12
C TRP A 150 3.57 -2.69 -5.44
N ARG A 151 2.99 -3.52 -4.57
CA ARG A 151 1.76 -3.22 -3.85
C ARG A 151 1.94 -2.02 -2.92
N GLU A 152 3.03 -2.00 -2.15
CA GLU A 152 3.35 -0.90 -1.24
C GLU A 152 3.53 0.41 -2.01
N ARG A 153 4.24 0.37 -3.14
CA ARG A 153 4.39 1.54 -4.03
C ARG A 153 3.04 2.08 -4.47
N ASN A 154 2.11 1.22 -4.89
CA ASN A 154 0.78 1.66 -5.31
C ASN A 154 -0.06 2.19 -4.15
N CYS A 155 0.01 1.58 -2.96
CA CYS A 155 -0.68 2.10 -1.77
C CYS A 155 -0.22 3.52 -1.44
N ARG A 156 1.09 3.77 -1.42
CA ARG A 156 1.64 5.10 -1.15
C ARG A 156 1.21 6.15 -2.16
N LEU A 157 1.07 5.75 -3.43
CA LEU A 157 0.71 6.65 -4.53
C LEU A 157 -0.77 6.99 -4.60
N PHE A 158 -1.64 6.01 -4.34
CA PHE A 158 -3.07 6.13 -4.63
C PHE A 158 -3.96 6.14 -3.39
N LYS A 159 -3.41 5.79 -2.22
CA LYS A 159 -4.17 5.68 -0.97
C LYS A 159 -3.57 6.48 0.18
N GLU A 160 -2.40 7.09 -0.01
CA GLU A 160 -1.63 7.80 1.03
C GLU A 160 -1.34 6.94 2.28
N GLU A 161 -1.51 5.62 2.16
CA GLU A 161 -1.17 4.64 3.19
C GLU A 161 0.31 4.30 3.08
N THR A 162 1.05 4.46 4.19
CA THR A 162 2.47 4.12 4.25
C THR A 162 2.72 3.13 5.38
N ARG A 163 3.44 2.04 5.10
CA ARG A 163 3.94 1.13 6.15
C ARG A 163 5.44 1.26 6.34
N SER A 164 5.91 1.06 7.55
CA SER A 164 7.35 0.88 7.81
C SER A 164 7.90 -0.34 7.07
N VAL A 165 9.23 -0.42 6.98
CA VAL A 165 9.90 -1.60 6.39
C VAL A 165 9.65 -2.83 7.29
N GLU A 166 9.56 -2.62 8.59
CA GLU A 166 9.26 -3.61 9.62
C GLU A 166 7.88 -4.23 9.41
N GLU A 167 6.83 -3.42 9.31
CA GLU A 167 5.46 -3.91 9.08
C GLU A 167 5.35 -4.67 7.75
N LEU A 168 5.99 -4.18 6.68
CA LEU A 168 5.98 -4.89 5.41
C LEU A 168 6.75 -6.22 5.48
N PHE A 169 7.83 -6.26 6.26
CA PHE A 169 8.61 -7.47 6.49
C PHE A 169 7.85 -8.53 7.31
N GLU A 170 7.01 -8.12 8.26
CA GLU A 170 6.08 -9.03 8.94
C GLU A 170 5.06 -9.61 7.96
N VAL A 171 4.44 -8.76 7.13
CA VAL A 171 3.49 -9.22 6.09
C VAL A 171 4.17 -10.17 5.09
N PHE A 172 5.43 -9.90 4.73
CA PHE A 172 6.24 -10.80 3.93
C PHE A 172 6.43 -12.15 4.64
N SER A 173 6.88 -12.12 5.89
CA SER A 173 7.15 -13.32 6.68
C SER A 173 5.91 -14.19 6.83
N ASP A 174 4.76 -13.58 7.10
CA ASP A 174 3.46 -14.25 7.17
C ASP A 174 3.05 -14.86 5.83
N THR A 175 3.25 -14.14 4.72
CA THR A 175 2.95 -14.63 3.38
C THR A 175 3.71 -15.91 3.07
N ILE A 176 5.01 -15.95 3.38
CA ILE A 176 5.83 -17.15 3.20
C ILE A 176 5.40 -18.23 4.18
N ARG A 177 5.21 -17.90 5.48
CA ARG A 177 4.80 -18.85 6.52
C ARG A 177 3.51 -19.57 6.17
N PHE A 178 2.47 -18.82 5.82
CA PHE A 178 1.18 -19.39 5.43
C PHE A 178 1.30 -20.24 4.17
N ARG A 179 2.12 -19.81 3.21
CA ARG A 179 2.36 -20.63 2.02
C ARG A 179 3.04 -21.94 2.38
N LEU A 180 4.06 -21.92 3.23
CA LEU A 180 4.76 -23.13 3.69
C LEU A 180 3.86 -24.06 4.47
N ALA A 181 3.01 -23.55 5.36
CA ALA A 181 2.03 -24.34 6.11
C ALA A 181 1.09 -25.14 5.20
N SER A 182 0.77 -24.60 4.01
CA SER A 182 -0.09 -25.28 3.03
C SER A 182 0.60 -26.37 2.21
N LEU A 183 1.93 -26.47 2.26
CA LEU A 183 2.68 -27.43 1.45
C LEU A 183 2.77 -28.80 2.12
N LYS A 184 2.69 -29.84 1.29
CA LYS A 184 2.98 -31.22 1.68
C LYS A 184 4.44 -31.53 1.39
N ALA A 185 5.20 -31.96 2.39
CA ALA A 185 6.63 -32.21 2.27
C ALA A 185 7.04 -33.55 2.88
N LYS A 186 8.11 -34.15 2.36
CA LYS A 186 8.74 -35.33 2.98
C LYS A 186 9.57 -34.89 4.20
N PRO A 187 9.65 -35.70 5.27
CA PRO A 187 10.47 -35.36 6.44
C PRO A 187 11.94 -35.46 6.05
N THR A 188 12.53 -34.31 5.74
CA THR A 188 13.96 -34.18 5.41
C THR A 188 14.58 -33.14 6.33
N SER A 189 15.90 -33.22 6.56
CA SER A 189 16.60 -32.25 7.40
C SER A 189 16.44 -30.81 6.90
N ALA A 190 16.34 -30.61 5.58
CA ALA A 190 16.06 -29.30 4.99
C ALA A 190 14.65 -28.79 5.30
N VAL A 191 13.64 -29.67 5.36
CA VAL A 191 12.27 -29.30 5.73
C VAL A 191 12.19 -28.95 7.22
N ILE A 192 12.86 -29.72 8.09
CA ILE A 192 12.93 -29.44 9.52
C ILE A 192 13.57 -28.06 9.77
N ARG A 193 14.73 -27.79 9.16
CA ARG A 193 15.37 -26.47 9.26
C ARG A 193 14.46 -25.35 8.75
N ALA A 194 13.81 -25.54 7.61
CA ALA A 194 12.88 -24.55 7.08
C ALA A 194 11.68 -24.29 8.02
N GLN A 195 11.19 -25.33 8.70
CA GLN A 195 10.14 -25.18 9.70
C GLN A 195 10.60 -24.34 10.90
N ASP A 196 11.81 -24.59 11.39
CA ASP A 196 12.38 -23.83 12.51
C ASP A 196 12.66 -22.37 12.10
N ASP A 197 13.31 -22.15 10.95
CA ASP A 197 13.69 -20.82 10.44
C ASP A 197 12.48 -19.92 10.20
N TRP A 198 11.36 -20.49 9.73
CA TRP A 198 10.13 -19.76 9.43
C TRP A 198 9.07 -19.86 10.54
N ASN A 199 9.39 -20.55 11.63
CA ASN A 199 8.50 -20.84 12.75
C ASN A 199 7.13 -21.36 12.25
N VAL A 200 7.16 -22.45 11.49
CA VAL A 200 5.98 -23.04 10.84
C VAL A 200 5.97 -24.56 10.95
N GLN A 201 4.79 -25.16 11.03
CA GLN A 201 4.62 -26.60 10.89
C GLN A 201 4.07 -26.89 9.49
N MET A 202 4.82 -27.66 8.69
CA MET A 202 4.37 -28.08 7.36
C MET A 202 3.64 -29.41 7.45
N VAL A 203 2.83 -29.72 6.43
CA VAL A 203 2.14 -31.01 6.35
C VAL A 203 3.16 -32.08 5.93
N ILE A 204 3.58 -32.93 6.88
CA ILE A 204 4.53 -34.01 6.61
C ILE A 204 3.79 -35.22 6.04
N LEU A 205 4.25 -35.69 4.88
CA LEU A 205 3.81 -36.95 4.29
C LEU A 205 4.44 -38.10 5.08
N SER A 206 3.68 -38.72 5.98
CA SER A 206 4.10 -39.95 6.65
C SER A 206 4.28 -41.06 5.61
N PHE A 207 5.48 -41.60 5.53
CA PHE A 207 5.67 -42.91 4.90
C PHE A 207 5.05 -43.93 5.86
N MET A 208 3.89 -44.49 5.53
CA MET A 208 3.51 -45.77 6.10
C MET A 208 4.61 -46.76 5.73
N ILE A 209 5.47 -47.07 6.70
CA ILE A 209 6.35 -48.23 6.64
C ILE A 209 5.42 -49.43 6.63
N PHE A 210 5.15 -49.99 5.45
CA PHE A 210 4.55 -51.31 5.35
C PHE A 210 5.62 -52.28 5.85
N GLN A 211 5.59 -52.61 7.15
CA GLN A 211 6.27 -53.81 7.64
C GLN A 211 5.64 -54.97 6.88
N ARG A 212 6.38 -55.53 5.92
CA ARG A 212 6.06 -56.85 5.38
C ARG A 212 6.23 -57.82 6.55
N ASP A 213 5.13 -58.31 7.08
CA ASP A 213 5.10 -59.53 7.87
C ASP A 213 5.71 -60.65 7.01
N VAL A 214 6.98 -60.94 7.28
CA VAL A 214 7.60 -62.21 6.90
C VAL A 214 6.99 -63.23 7.86
N LYS A 215 5.90 -63.87 7.41
CA LYS A 215 5.44 -65.11 8.04
C LYS A 215 6.44 -66.20 7.67
N ALA A 216 7.02 -66.79 8.70
CA ALA A 216 7.88 -67.97 8.69
C ALA A 216 7.16 -69.20 8.12
#